data_AF-A0A6A6X272-F1
#
_entry.id   AF-A0A6A6X272-F1
#
_cell.length_a   1.000
_cell.length_b   1.000
_cell.length_c   1.000
_cell.angle_alpha   90.00
_cell.angle_beta   90.00
_cell.angle_gamma   90.00
#
_symmetry.space_group_name_H-M   'P 1'
#
loop_
_entity.id
_entity.type
_entity.pdbx_description
1 polymer ?
#
loop_
_entity_poly.entity_id
_entity_poly.type
_entity_poly.pdbx_seq_one_letter_code
_entity_poly.pdbx_strand_id
1 'polypeptide(L)'
;AALKAQTDTLLFTASLNYFIETRNAAFTGKHNNTKQLDWESDGCSSSPDRPLGCDFLPGCQRHDFGYRNYKLQRRFNEMTRLKLDKNLSKDLKGACAALEVLKAKICRGMANVYYEAVREFG
;
A
#
# COMPACT_ATOMS: atom_id res chain seq x y z
N ALA A 1 13.66 17.44 0.32
CA ALA A 1 13.73 16.70 -0.96
C ALA A 1 14.02 15.21 -0.75
N ALA A 2 15.03 14.85 0.05
CA ALA A 2 15.42 13.45 0.31
C ALA A 2 14.25 12.53 0.77
N LEU A 3 13.42 12.97 1.73
CA LEU A 3 12.27 12.18 2.20
C LEU A 3 11.21 11.93 1.14
N LYS A 4 10.93 12.92 0.29
CA LYS A 4 9.96 12.76 -0.81
C LYS A 4 10.46 11.70 -1.80
N ALA A 5 11.74 11.74 -2.15
CA ALA A 5 12.37 10.73 -3.01
C ALA A 5 12.35 9.34 -2.37
N GLN A 6 12.68 9.23 -1.07
CA GLN A 6 12.62 7.95 -0.34
C GLN A 6 11.19 7.38 -0.31
N THR A 7 10.18 8.23 -0.07
CA THR A 7 8.77 7.84 -0.12
C THR A 7 8.40 7.29 -1.49
N ASP A 8 8.82 7.98 -2.56
CA ASP A 8 8.51 7.59 -3.93
C ASP A 8 9.21 6.28 -4.34
N THR A 9 10.45 6.09 -3.91
CA THR A 9 11.18 4.82 -4.09
C THR A 9 10.46 3.67 -3.43
N LEU A 10 10.03 3.83 -2.17
CA LEU A 10 9.32 2.78 -1.42
C LEU A 10 7.93 2.47 -2.01
N LEU A 11 7.26 3.45 -2.60
CA LEU A 11 5.94 3.27 -3.20
C LEU A 11 6.01 2.64 -4.59
N PHE A 12 6.84 3.20 -5.49
CA PHE A 12 6.70 2.93 -6.92
C PHE A 12 7.85 2.13 -7.53
N THR A 13 9.00 2.07 -6.85
CA THR A 13 10.20 1.37 -7.35
C THR A 13 10.43 0.06 -6.60
N ALA A 14 10.24 0.07 -5.28
CA ALA A 14 10.43 -1.11 -4.45
C ALA A 14 9.41 -2.22 -4.77
N SER A 15 9.86 -3.46 -4.66
CA SER A 15 8.93 -4.60 -4.58
C SER A 15 8.10 -4.51 -3.30
N LEU A 16 6.91 -5.11 -3.32
CA LEU A 16 6.05 -5.12 -2.14
C LEU A 16 6.75 -5.81 -0.96
N ASN A 17 7.47 -6.91 -1.20
CA ASN A 17 8.23 -7.60 -0.16
C ASN A 17 9.30 -6.70 0.46
N TYR A 18 10.09 -5.99 -0.36
CA TYR A 18 11.11 -5.07 0.15
C TYR A 18 10.50 -3.93 0.98
N PHE A 19 9.34 -3.41 0.54
CA PHE A 19 8.60 -2.42 1.33
C PHE A 19 8.20 -2.98 2.71
N ILE A 20 7.66 -4.19 2.77
CA ILE A 20 7.23 -4.82 4.03
C ILE A 20 8.41 -5.11 4.96
N GLU A 21 9.53 -5.59 4.43
CA GLU A 21 10.76 -5.75 5.19
C GLU A 21 11.24 -4.42 5.78
N THR A 22 11.22 -3.36 4.97
CA THR A 22 11.60 -2.00 5.41
C THR A 22 10.66 -1.48 6.49
N ARG A 23 9.33 -1.65 6.31
CA ARG A 23 8.31 -1.28 7.29
C ARG A 23 8.53 -2.02 8.61
N ASN A 24 8.72 -3.33 8.58
CA ASN A 24 8.91 -4.14 9.78
C ASN A 24 10.21 -3.77 10.53
N ALA A 25 11.28 -3.46 9.79
CA ALA A 25 12.53 -2.97 10.36
C ALA A 25 12.37 -1.56 10.98
N ALA A 26 11.48 -0.73 10.45
CA ALA A 26 11.16 0.58 11.01
C ALA A 26 10.42 0.50 12.36
N PHE A 27 9.52 -0.47 12.54
CA PHE A 27 8.75 -0.67 13.79
C PHE A 27 9.57 -1.31 14.93
N THR A 28 10.64 -2.05 14.63
CA THR A 28 11.44 -2.78 15.62
C THR A 28 12.56 -1.95 16.26
N GLY A 29 12.60 -0.63 16.04
CA GLY A 29 13.56 0.27 16.69
C GLY A 29 15.01 0.16 16.20
N LYS A 30 15.30 -0.64 15.16
CA LYS A 30 16.67 -0.86 14.66
C LYS A 30 17.11 0.11 13.55
N HIS A 31 16.19 0.91 13.00
CA HIS A 31 16.54 2.03 12.14
C HIS A 31 16.30 3.35 12.86
N ASN A 32 17.38 3.88 13.46
CA ASN A 32 17.44 5.24 14.01
C ASN A 32 17.45 6.32 12.90
N ASN A 33 16.59 6.16 11.88
CA ASN A 33 16.31 7.13 10.83
C ASN A 33 14.79 7.25 10.54
N THR A 34 13.95 6.67 11.40
CA THR A 34 12.48 6.58 11.29
C THR A 34 11.72 7.81 11.76
N LYS A 35 12.38 8.85 12.31
CA LYS A 35 11.68 10.07 12.77
C LYS A 35 11.09 10.94 11.64
N GLN A 36 11.24 10.55 10.37
CA GLN A 36 10.91 11.41 9.23
C GLN A 36 9.83 10.87 8.28
N LEU A 37 9.51 9.57 8.32
CA LEU A 37 8.44 8.98 7.50
C LEU A 37 7.40 8.34 8.42
N ASP A 38 6.13 8.50 8.07
CA ASP A 38 5.01 7.92 8.80
C ASP A 38 4.78 6.47 8.35
N TRP A 39 4.90 5.52 9.28
CA TRP A 39 4.74 4.09 9.04
C TRP A 39 3.46 3.53 9.64
N GLU A 40 2.66 4.36 10.32
CA GLU A 40 1.39 3.94 10.90
C GLU A 40 0.45 3.44 9.80
N SER A 41 -0.29 2.38 10.10
CA SER A 41 -1.23 1.77 9.17
C SER A 41 -2.30 1.03 9.98
N ASP A 42 -3.55 1.20 9.58
CA ASP A 42 -4.69 0.45 10.12
C ASP A 42 -5.11 -0.71 9.21
N GLY A 43 -4.26 -1.06 8.23
CA GLY A 43 -4.49 -2.15 7.30
C GLY A 43 -5.45 -1.74 6.20
N CYS A 44 -6.39 -2.60 5.84
CA CYS A 44 -7.42 -2.24 4.86
C CYS A 44 -8.58 -1.42 5.45
N SER A 45 -8.33 -0.73 6.58
CA SER A 45 -9.22 0.14 7.35
C SER A 45 -10.61 -0.46 7.60
N SER A 46 -11.63 -0.04 6.86
CA SER A 46 -13.02 -0.52 7.01
C SER A 46 -13.31 -1.81 6.23
N SER A 47 -12.33 -2.33 5.49
CA SER A 47 -12.44 -3.56 4.71
C SER A 47 -11.60 -4.68 5.33
N PRO A 48 -11.97 -5.96 5.13
CA PRO A 48 -11.14 -7.07 5.60
C PRO A 48 -9.72 -7.02 5.05
N ASP A 49 -8.73 -7.36 5.87
CA ASP A 49 -7.33 -7.50 5.43
C ASP A 49 -7.10 -8.69 4.50
N ARG A 50 -7.96 -9.71 4.62
CA ARG A 50 -7.87 -10.98 3.90
C ARG A 50 -9.19 -11.41 3.27
N PRO A 51 -9.78 -10.63 2.35
CA PRO A 51 -11.08 -10.96 1.77
C PRO A 51 -11.01 -12.30 1.03
N LEU A 52 -11.85 -13.26 1.42
CA LEU A 52 -11.88 -14.61 0.82
C LEU A 52 -10.50 -15.30 0.80
N GLY A 53 -9.63 -14.99 1.76
CA GLY A 53 -8.28 -15.55 1.86
C GLY A 53 -7.28 -14.98 0.84
N CYS A 54 -7.55 -13.82 0.26
CA CYS A 54 -6.59 -13.05 -0.53
C CYS A 54 -5.79 -12.12 0.39
N ASP A 55 -4.46 -12.25 0.46
CA ASP A 55 -3.66 -11.45 1.41
C ASP A 55 -3.44 -10.02 0.91
N PHE A 56 -4.34 -9.11 1.29
CA PHE A 56 -4.35 -7.71 0.84
C PHE A 56 -3.67 -6.75 1.81
N LEU A 57 -3.50 -7.18 3.07
CA LEU A 57 -2.85 -6.40 4.12
C LEU A 57 -1.53 -5.75 3.68
N PRO A 58 -0.58 -6.45 3.01
CA PRO A 58 0.66 -5.80 2.58
C PRO A 58 0.44 -4.62 1.62
N GLY A 59 -0.50 -4.75 0.68
CA GLY A 59 -0.85 -3.68 -0.26
C GLY A 59 -1.52 -2.50 0.44
N CYS A 60 -2.45 -2.77 1.37
CA CYS A 60 -3.11 -1.74 2.17
C CYS A 60 -2.11 -0.98 3.05
N GLN A 61 -1.17 -1.67 3.70
CA GLN A 61 -0.09 -1.03 4.48
C GLN A 61 0.78 -0.08 3.64
N ARG A 62 1.02 -0.43 2.37
CA ARG A 62 1.76 0.45 1.46
C ARG A 62 0.94 1.64 0.98
N HIS A 63 -0.36 1.46 0.83
CA HIS A 63 -1.30 2.53 0.50
C HIS A 63 -1.41 3.56 1.63
N ASP A 64 -1.55 3.11 2.87
CA ASP A 64 -1.55 3.96 4.08
C ASP A 64 -0.27 4.79 4.18
N PHE A 65 0.88 4.13 4.02
CA PHE A 65 2.18 4.79 3.99
C PHE A 65 2.20 5.92 2.95
N GLY A 66 1.68 5.66 1.76
CA GLY A 66 1.57 6.66 0.70
C GLY A 66 0.69 7.84 1.09
N TYR A 67 -0.53 7.56 1.56
CA TYR A 67 -1.51 8.59 1.94
C TYR A 67 -0.97 9.50 3.04
N ARG A 68 -0.49 8.90 4.13
CA ARG A 68 0.03 9.62 5.31
C ARG A 68 1.23 10.48 4.95
N ASN A 69 2.23 9.91 4.27
CA ASN A 69 3.43 10.66 3.92
C ASN A 69 3.16 11.74 2.87
N TYR A 70 2.31 11.51 1.88
CA TYR A 70 1.96 12.55 0.90
C TYR A 70 1.20 13.71 1.54
N LYS A 71 0.31 13.43 2.51
CA LYS A 71 -0.39 14.46 3.30
C LYS A 71 0.60 15.27 4.14
N LEU A 72 1.47 14.62 4.91
CA LEU A 72 2.51 15.27 5.72
C LEU A 72 3.49 16.09 4.86
N GLN A 73 3.81 15.61 3.66
CA GLN A 73 4.74 16.26 2.73
C GLN A 73 4.08 17.34 1.86
N ARG A 74 2.81 17.67 2.13
CA ARG A 74 2.01 18.70 1.44
C ARG A 74 1.96 18.53 -0.07
N ARG A 75 1.78 17.29 -0.53
CA ARG A 75 1.69 16.92 -1.95
C ARG A 75 0.58 15.92 -2.25
N PHE A 76 -0.38 15.81 -1.33
CA PHE A 76 -1.59 15.02 -1.52
C PHE A 76 -2.63 15.87 -2.26
N ASN A 77 -2.91 15.51 -3.51
CA ASN A 77 -3.92 16.10 -4.39
C ASN A 77 -4.50 14.99 -5.26
N GLU A 78 -5.49 15.30 -6.09
CA GLU A 78 -6.21 14.25 -6.83
C GLU A 78 -5.32 13.45 -7.79
N MET A 79 -4.33 14.10 -8.43
CA MET A 79 -3.40 13.40 -9.32
C MET A 79 -2.49 12.45 -8.55
N THR A 80 -2.00 12.85 -7.37
CA THR A 80 -1.15 11.99 -6.55
C THR A 80 -1.95 10.91 -5.84
N ARG A 81 -3.18 11.20 -5.39
CA ARG A 81 -4.15 10.23 -4.87
C ARG A 81 -4.40 9.12 -5.88
N LEU A 82 -4.75 9.48 -7.13
CA LEU A 82 -4.93 8.51 -8.21
C LEU A 82 -3.69 7.63 -8.45
N LYS A 83 -2.49 8.20 -8.34
CA LYS A 83 -1.24 7.44 -8.49
C LYS A 83 -1.04 6.43 -7.34
N LEU A 84 -1.37 6.81 -6.11
CA LEU A 84 -1.33 5.95 -4.94
C LEU A 84 -2.36 4.81 -5.05
N ASP A 85 -3.59 5.12 -5.45
CA ASP A 85 -4.67 4.13 -5.60
C ASP A 85 -4.36 3.12 -6.71
N LYS A 86 -3.79 3.58 -7.82
CA LYS A 86 -3.32 2.67 -8.89
C LYS A 86 -2.20 1.75 -8.39
N ASN A 87 -1.34 2.23 -7.50
CA ASN A 87 -0.30 1.41 -6.90
C ASN A 87 -0.87 0.35 -5.97
N LEU A 88 -1.90 0.69 -5.17
CA LEU A 88 -2.68 -0.29 -4.40
C LEU A 88 -3.27 -1.35 -5.33
N SER A 89 -3.97 -0.97 -6.40
CA SER A 89 -4.55 -1.93 -7.35
C SER A 89 -3.50 -2.89 -7.92
N LYS A 90 -2.29 -2.37 -8.23
CA LYS A 90 -1.16 -3.19 -8.70
C LYS A 90 -0.73 -4.21 -7.64
N ASP A 91 -0.59 -3.80 -6.38
CA ASP A 91 -0.20 -4.70 -5.29
C ASP A 91 -1.23 -5.78 -5.02
N LEU A 92 -2.50 -5.40 -4.91
CA LEU A 92 -3.58 -6.35 -4.65
C LEU A 92 -3.69 -7.38 -5.78
N LYS A 93 -3.57 -6.95 -7.05
CA LYS A 93 -3.54 -7.87 -8.20
C LYS A 93 -2.28 -8.74 -8.21
N GLY A 94 -1.15 -8.21 -7.74
CA GLY A 94 0.10 -8.95 -7.59
C GLY A 94 -0.02 -10.08 -6.57
N ALA A 95 -0.67 -9.84 -5.44
CA ALA A 95 -0.95 -10.86 -4.41
C ALA A 95 -1.77 -12.04 -4.96
N CYS A 96 -2.55 -11.81 -6.02
CA CYS A 96 -3.34 -12.86 -6.67
C CYS A 96 -2.52 -13.78 -7.60
N ALA A 97 -1.29 -13.44 -7.97
CA ALA A 97 -0.56 -14.10 -9.05
C ALA A 97 -0.17 -15.56 -8.74
N ALA A 98 0.09 -15.87 -7.47
CA ALA A 98 0.48 -17.20 -7.02
C ALA A 98 -0.71 -18.12 -6.68
N LEU A 99 -1.95 -17.64 -6.83
CA LEU A 99 -3.16 -18.40 -6.50
C LEU A 99 -3.59 -19.29 -7.68
N GLU A 100 -4.30 -20.37 -7.37
CA GLU A 100 -4.96 -21.21 -8.37
C GLU A 100 -5.90 -20.40 -9.27
N VAL A 101 -6.06 -20.82 -10.53
CA VAL A 101 -6.73 -20.03 -11.58
C VAL A 101 -8.08 -19.44 -11.15
N LEU A 102 -8.95 -20.24 -10.53
CA LEU A 102 -10.26 -19.76 -10.07
C LEU A 102 -10.14 -18.75 -8.93
N LYS A 103 -9.31 -19.06 -7.93
CA LYS A 103 -9.06 -18.17 -6.78
C LYS A 103 -8.38 -16.87 -7.21
N ALA A 104 -7.47 -16.92 -8.19
CA ALA A 104 -6.82 -15.76 -8.78
C ALA A 104 -7.82 -14.84 -9.49
N LYS A 105 -8.84 -15.39 -10.18
CA LYS A 105 -9.91 -14.58 -10.79
C LYS A 105 -10.74 -13.87 -9.72
N ILE A 106 -11.17 -14.58 -8.68
CA ILE A 106 -11.92 -14.02 -7.54
C ILE A 106 -11.11 -12.93 -6.84
N CYS A 107 -9.84 -13.21 -6.56
CA CYS A 107 -8.90 -12.28 -5.94
C CYS A 107 -8.75 -11.00 -6.75
N ARG A 108 -8.58 -11.08 -8.08
CA ARG A 108 -8.50 -9.89 -8.94
C ARG A 108 -9.81 -9.10 -8.97
N GLY A 109 -10.96 -9.79 -8.88
CA GLY A 109 -12.26 -9.15 -8.70
C GLY A 109 -12.32 -8.34 -7.40
N MET A 110 -11.92 -8.94 -6.28
CA MET A 110 -11.81 -8.22 -4.99
C MET A 110 -10.83 -7.05 -5.05
N ALA A 111 -9.69 -7.20 -5.74
CA ALA A 111 -8.72 -6.12 -5.92
C ALA A 111 -9.32 -4.91 -6.68
N ASN A 112 -10.24 -5.15 -7.62
CA ASN A 112 -10.96 -4.06 -8.30
C ASN A 112 -11.95 -3.38 -7.37
N VAL A 113 -12.71 -4.13 -6.57
CA VAL A 113 -13.64 -3.57 -5.57
C VAL A 113 -12.90 -2.66 -4.58
N TYR A 114 -11.73 -3.09 -4.10
CA TYR A 114 -10.92 -2.29 -3.17
C TYR A 114 -10.40 -1.00 -3.83
N TYR A 115 -9.95 -1.11 -5.09
CA TYR A 115 -9.55 0.06 -5.86
C TYR A 115 -10.70 1.05 -6.05
N GLU A 116 -11.88 0.59 -6.46
CA GLU A 116 -13.05 1.45 -6.65
C GLU A 116 -13.48 2.11 -5.33
N ALA A 117 -13.46 1.37 -4.23
CA ALA A 117 -13.79 1.91 -2.91
C ALA A 117 -12.86 3.05 -2.48
N VAL A 118 -11.53 2.91 -2.64
CA VAL A 118 -10.61 4.01 -2.29
C VAL A 118 -10.73 5.18 -3.27
N ARG A 119 -11.09 4.95 -4.53
CA ARG A 119 -11.33 6.03 -5.51
C ARG A 119 -12.53 6.88 -5.11
N GLU A 120 -13.59 6.25 -4.62
CA GLU A 120 -14.83 6.91 -4.22
C GLU A 120 -14.73 7.57 -2.84
N PHE A 121 -14.09 6.91 -1.86
CA PHE A 121 -14.19 7.29 -0.44
C PHE A 121 -12.85 7.71 0.22
N GLY A 122 -11.71 7.58 -0.46
CA GLY A 122 -10.36 7.81 0.09
C GLY A 122 -9.88 9.26 0.11
#